data_AF-A0A8T3R450-F1
#
_entry.id   AF-A0A8T3R450-F1
#
_cell.length_a   1.000
_cell.length_b   1.000
_cell.length_c   1.000
_cell.angle_alpha   90.00
_cell.angle_beta   90.00
_cell.angle_gamma   90.00
#
_symmetry.space_group_name_H-M   'P 1'
#
loop_
_entity.id
_entity.type
_entity.pdbx_description
1 polymer ?
#
loop_
_entity_poly.entity_id
_entity_poly.type
_entity_poly.pdbx_seq_one_letter_code
_entity_poly.pdbx_strand_id
1 'polypeptide(L)'
;MSVLRRIGIAAAAASAPVGLAYRFALIYRVRAGYPRRNPPSQTPTDLGLAYRSLDIESGDGRLPAWFIPARDGRPGPGVVLVHGWESARDRTLPMAVFLHAAGFHCLTFDVRGHGANPAETLPLSAGEFGADTAAAFRALVDQPEVTTGAIAGHSMGAIGAILAAAATPGVAAVVATSAPADPYRLTRQTFRIARLPIPDLIAYPLAWLTTRVYLRPRNHKVADISASVAIGRYDGPILLAHGDADVVVPSSHMDRLAIAARRMRGGRRRPVETLLVKEGQHSWLYENAGYRGTVAAFLARSLGGPFDPPDAAARAEAIAAERIPDGEVEFAAVESNAGGLRTLADVALPARSPRPVSPAVDTAIPGDRF
;
A
#
# COMPACT_ATOMS: atom_id res chain seq x y z
N MET A 1 6.19 41.93 -38.00
CA MET A 1 5.85 41.63 -36.58
C MET A 1 6.73 42.44 -35.66
N SER A 2 6.15 43.24 -34.76
CA SER A 2 6.88 44.09 -33.79
C SER A 2 7.73 43.24 -32.83
N VAL A 3 8.84 43.80 -32.35
CA VAL A 3 9.78 43.15 -31.41
C VAL A 3 9.04 42.62 -30.17
N LEU A 4 8.09 43.40 -29.63
CA LEU A 4 7.21 43.01 -28.52
C LEU A 4 6.36 41.76 -28.83
N ARG A 5 5.84 41.63 -30.06
CA ARG A 5 5.05 40.45 -30.47
C ARG A 5 5.93 39.20 -30.61
N ARG A 6 7.20 39.35 -31.03
CA ARG A 6 8.17 38.24 -31.08
C ARG A 6 8.60 37.79 -29.69
N ILE A 7 8.82 38.73 -28.78
CA ILE A 7 9.13 38.45 -27.36
C ILE A 7 7.94 37.75 -26.69
N GLY A 8 6.71 38.22 -26.91
CA GLY A 8 5.49 37.60 -26.38
C GLY A 8 5.27 36.16 -26.88
N ILE A 9 5.52 35.90 -28.17
CA ILE A 9 5.42 34.55 -28.75
C ILE A 9 6.53 33.63 -28.24
N ALA A 10 7.76 34.14 -28.11
CA ALA A 10 8.88 33.36 -27.56
C ALA A 10 8.65 32.99 -26.08
N ALA A 11 8.12 33.92 -25.28
CA ALA A 11 7.77 33.66 -23.87
C ALA A 11 6.60 32.66 -23.74
N ALA A 12 5.59 32.74 -24.63
CA ALA A 12 4.50 31.77 -24.68
C ALA A 12 4.98 30.37 -25.10
N ALA A 13 5.86 30.28 -26.10
CA ALA A 13 6.45 29.02 -26.55
C ALA A 13 7.35 28.38 -25.47
N ALA A 14 8.08 29.18 -24.69
CA ALA A 14 8.93 28.69 -23.60
C ALA A 14 8.13 28.24 -22.37
N SER A 15 6.94 28.80 -22.13
CA SER A 15 6.10 28.45 -20.96
C SER A 15 5.11 27.31 -21.22
N ALA A 16 4.77 27.04 -22.48
CA ALA A 16 3.85 25.96 -22.85
C ALA A 16 4.25 24.56 -22.33
N PRO A 17 5.54 24.13 -22.38
CA PRO A 17 5.96 22.84 -21.82
C PRO A 17 5.78 22.75 -20.30
N VAL A 18 6.05 23.84 -19.57
CA VAL A 18 5.87 23.91 -18.11
C VAL A 18 4.38 23.86 -17.77
N GLY A 19 3.54 24.59 -18.51
CA GLY A 19 2.09 24.54 -18.38
C GLY A 19 1.52 23.14 -18.63
N LEU A 20 1.99 22.46 -19.67
CA LEU A 20 1.58 21.08 -19.97
C LEU A 20 2.02 20.10 -18.87
N ALA A 21 3.26 20.20 -18.40
CA ALA A 21 3.78 19.38 -17.30
C ALA A 21 2.98 19.60 -16.00
N TYR A 22 2.62 20.84 -15.70
CA TYR A 22 1.78 21.16 -14.53
C TYR A 22 0.36 20.61 -14.68
N ARG A 23 -0.26 20.72 -15.87
CA ARG A 23 -1.57 20.13 -16.15
C ARG A 23 -1.54 18.61 -16.03
N PHE A 24 -0.51 17.96 -16.58
CA PHE A 24 -0.29 16.52 -16.43
C PHE A 24 -0.21 16.14 -14.93
N ALA A 25 0.56 16.89 -14.14
CA ALA A 25 0.70 16.66 -12.71
C ALA A 25 -0.63 16.80 -11.94
N LEU A 26 -1.49 17.77 -12.32
CA LEU A 26 -2.82 17.93 -11.75
C LEU A 26 -3.72 16.73 -12.08
N ILE A 27 -3.70 16.25 -13.32
CA ILE A 27 -4.48 15.09 -13.76
C ILE A 27 -3.99 13.82 -13.04
N TYR A 28 -2.67 13.63 -12.98
CA TYR A 28 -2.06 12.53 -12.23
C TYR A 28 -2.55 12.51 -10.78
N ARG A 29 -2.56 13.67 -10.10
CA ARG A 29 -3.03 13.78 -8.72
C ARG A 29 -4.50 13.36 -8.55
N VAL A 30 -5.37 13.75 -9.47
CA VAL A 30 -6.79 13.35 -9.40
C VAL A 30 -6.94 11.85 -9.64
N ARG A 31 -6.21 11.28 -10.61
CA ARG A 31 -6.33 9.85 -10.93
C ARG A 31 -5.67 8.93 -9.90
N ALA A 32 -4.52 9.34 -9.35
CA ALA A 32 -3.73 8.51 -8.44
C ALA A 32 -3.96 8.84 -6.96
N GLY A 33 -4.61 9.97 -6.64
CA GLY A 33 -4.78 10.43 -5.26
C GLY A 33 -6.11 10.07 -4.61
N TYR A 34 -7.10 9.62 -5.39
CA TYR A 34 -8.43 9.27 -4.87
C TYR A 34 -8.68 7.78 -5.13
N PRO A 35 -8.45 6.91 -4.13
CA PRO A 35 -8.61 5.47 -4.32
C PRO A 35 -10.07 5.12 -4.57
N ARG A 36 -10.28 4.06 -5.35
CA ARG A 36 -11.58 3.38 -5.42
C ARG A 36 -11.86 2.67 -4.10
N ARG A 37 -13.12 2.76 -3.66
CA ARG A 37 -13.59 2.04 -2.47
C ARG A 37 -13.83 0.59 -2.84
N ASN A 38 -13.21 -0.31 -2.08
CA ASN A 38 -13.38 -1.75 -2.20
C ASN A 38 -13.80 -2.30 -0.83
N PRO A 39 -15.08 -2.17 -0.43
CA PRO A 39 -15.52 -2.64 0.88
C PRO A 39 -15.18 -4.12 1.10
N PRO A 40 -14.86 -4.51 2.34
CA PRO A 40 -14.54 -5.90 2.64
C PRO A 40 -15.60 -6.88 2.16
N SER A 41 -15.16 -7.92 1.46
CA SER A 41 -15.99 -8.99 0.88
C SER A 41 -16.10 -10.22 1.78
N GLN A 42 -15.18 -10.34 2.73
CA GLN A 42 -15.11 -11.40 3.74
C GLN A 42 -14.78 -10.79 5.10
N THR A 43 -15.09 -11.54 6.14
CA THR A 43 -14.82 -11.24 7.54
C THR A 43 -13.87 -12.29 8.14
N PRO A 44 -13.28 -12.05 9.33
CA PRO A 44 -12.48 -13.08 9.99
C PRO A 44 -13.26 -14.38 10.26
N THR A 45 -14.58 -14.31 10.46
CA THR A 45 -15.42 -15.51 10.69
C THR A 45 -15.46 -16.44 9.49
N ASP A 46 -15.41 -15.92 8.27
CA ASP A 46 -15.37 -16.73 7.04
C ASP A 46 -14.10 -17.59 6.95
N LEU A 47 -13.06 -17.22 7.71
CA LEU A 47 -11.79 -17.94 7.84
C LEU A 47 -11.67 -18.69 9.18
N GLY A 48 -12.77 -18.84 9.92
CA GLY A 48 -12.80 -19.54 11.21
C GLY A 48 -12.16 -18.77 12.37
N LEU A 49 -11.98 -17.45 12.24
CA LEU A 49 -11.37 -16.61 13.28
C LEU A 49 -12.44 -15.81 14.05
N ALA A 50 -12.36 -15.87 15.38
CA ALA A 50 -13.13 -14.97 16.24
C ALA A 50 -12.56 -13.55 16.17
N TYR A 51 -13.41 -12.53 16.21
CA TYR A 51 -12.97 -11.14 16.16
C TYR A 51 -13.93 -10.18 16.89
N ARG A 52 -13.41 -8.98 17.20
CA ARG A 52 -14.19 -7.82 17.65
C ARG A 52 -14.06 -6.69 16.63
N SER A 53 -15.18 -6.07 16.26
CA SER A 53 -15.15 -4.83 15.47
C SER A 53 -14.73 -3.66 16.35
N LEU A 54 -13.83 -2.84 15.83
CA LEU A 54 -13.37 -1.61 16.45
C LEU A 54 -13.55 -0.44 15.48
N ASP A 55 -13.72 0.75 16.03
CA ASP A 55 -13.58 2.00 15.30
C ASP A 55 -12.38 2.76 15.86
N ILE A 56 -11.33 2.87 15.06
CA ILE A 56 -10.09 3.50 15.49
C ILE A 56 -10.16 4.99 15.20
N GLU A 57 -9.99 5.82 16.22
CA GLU A 57 -9.92 7.28 16.05
C GLU A 57 -8.60 7.68 15.39
N SER A 58 -8.67 8.39 14.26
CA SER A 58 -7.50 8.87 13.53
C SER A 58 -7.71 10.29 12.99
N GLY A 59 -7.25 11.27 13.75
CA GLY A 59 -7.50 12.68 13.45
C GLY A 59 -8.98 13.02 13.62
N ASP A 60 -9.64 13.43 12.54
CA ASP A 60 -11.06 13.79 12.48
C ASP A 60 -11.97 12.62 12.04
N GLY A 61 -11.40 11.47 11.69
CA GLY A 61 -12.13 10.30 11.20
C GLY A 61 -12.08 9.09 12.13
N ARG A 62 -12.95 8.11 11.83
CA ARG A 62 -12.96 6.78 12.45
C ARG A 62 -12.65 5.74 11.38
N LEU A 63 -11.74 4.82 11.69
CA LEU A 63 -11.29 3.77 10.79
C LEU A 63 -11.88 2.43 11.24
N PRO A 64 -12.71 1.78 10.42
CA PRO A 64 -13.34 0.53 10.80
C PRO A 64 -12.30 -0.61 10.75
N ALA A 65 -12.25 -1.39 11.82
CA ALA A 65 -11.20 -2.37 12.08
C ALA A 65 -11.73 -3.66 12.71
N TRP A 66 -10.92 -4.72 12.63
CA TRP A 66 -11.13 -5.97 13.33
C TRP A 66 -9.93 -6.30 14.20
N PHE A 67 -10.17 -6.52 15.49
CA PHE A 67 -9.23 -7.15 16.39
C PHE A 67 -9.52 -8.64 16.48
N ILE A 68 -8.51 -9.44 16.18
CA ILE A 68 -8.55 -10.90 16.09
C ILE A 68 -7.67 -11.44 17.23
N PRO A 69 -8.25 -11.81 18.38
CA PRO A 69 -7.47 -12.33 19.49
C PRO A 69 -6.97 -13.74 19.17
N ALA A 70 -5.68 -14.01 19.41
CA ALA A 70 -5.13 -15.35 19.41
C ALA A 70 -5.23 -16.01 20.79
N ARG A 71 -5.08 -17.34 20.82
CA ARG A 71 -4.92 -18.13 22.07
C ARG A 71 -6.03 -17.87 23.08
N ASP A 72 -7.27 -17.80 22.61
CA ASP A 72 -8.46 -17.55 23.43
C ASP A 72 -8.38 -16.24 24.24
N GLY A 73 -7.68 -15.22 23.71
CA GLY A 73 -7.53 -13.92 24.38
C GLY A 73 -6.51 -13.90 25.53
N ARG A 74 -5.64 -14.91 25.64
CA ARG A 74 -4.54 -14.88 26.62
C ARG A 74 -3.55 -13.75 26.30
N PRO A 75 -2.92 -13.12 27.31
CA PRO A 75 -1.89 -12.12 27.08
C PRO A 75 -0.81 -12.57 26.10
N GLY A 76 -0.50 -11.74 25.11
CA GLY A 76 0.47 -12.05 24.07
C GLY A 76 0.80 -10.90 23.12
N PRO A 77 1.75 -11.13 22.20
CA PRO A 77 2.14 -10.12 21.22
C PRO A 77 1.07 -9.89 20.15
N GLY A 78 0.95 -8.65 19.68
CA GLY A 78 0.03 -8.25 18.63
C GLY A 78 0.71 -7.70 17.37
N VAL A 79 0.03 -7.77 16.23
CA VAL A 79 0.50 -7.22 14.96
C VAL A 79 -0.61 -6.42 14.26
N VAL A 80 -0.34 -5.16 13.93
CA VAL A 80 -1.19 -4.38 13.02
C VAL A 80 -0.87 -4.77 11.59
N LEU A 81 -1.89 -5.11 10.79
CA LEU A 81 -1.76 -5.50 9.39
C LEU A 81 -2.32 -4.41 8.48
N VAL A 82 -1.45 -3.82 7.65
CA VAL A 82 -1.75 -2.64 6.82
C VAL A 82 -1.85 -3.03 5.35
N HIS A 83 -3.01 -2.79 4.74
CA HIS A 83 -3.28 -3.09 3.32
C HIS A 83 -2.59 -2.11 2.35
N GLY A 84 -2.61 -2.42 1.05
CA GLY A 84 -2.05 -1.58 -0.02
C GLY A 84 -3.00 -0.47 -0.54
N TRP A 85 -2.60 0.23 -1.60
CA TRP A 85 -3.46 1.19 -2.32
C TRP A 85 -4.67 0.47 -2.92
N GLU A 86 -5.84 1.11 -2.94
CA GLU A 86 -7.10 0.54 -3.49
C GLU A 86 -7.48 -0.83 -2.89
N SER A 87 -7.15 -1.04 -1.61
CA SER A 87 -7.39 -2.28 -0.89
C SER A 87 -8.30 -2.07 0.32
N ALA A 88 -8.40 -3.06 1.20
CA ALA A 88 -9.22 -3.05 2.41
C ALA A 88 -8.68 -4.03 3.46
N ARG A 89 -9.24 -3.99 4.67
CA ARG A 89 -8.83 -4.81 5.80
C ARG A 89 -9.00 -6.31 5.61
N ASP A 90 -9.92 -6.76 4.76
CA ASP A 90 -10.05 -8.19 4.44
C ASP A 90 -8.81 -8.71 3.69
N ARG A 91 -8.19 -7.88 2.86
CA ARG A 91 -7.00 -8.25 2.07
C ARG A 91 -5.76 -8.55 2.91
N THR A 92 -5.78 -8.22 4.20
CA THR A 92 -4.72 -8.62 5.14
C THR A 92 -5.07 -9.85 5.97
N LEU A 93 -6.29 -10.39 5.86
CA LEU A 93 -6.71 -11.59 6.58
C LEU A 93 -5.85 -12.82 6.26
N PRO A 94 -5.38 -13.09 5.02
CA PRO A 94 -4.46 -14.21 4.79
C PRO A 94 -3.19 -14.13 5.64
N MET A 95 -2.70 -12.91 5.92
CA MET A 95 -1.61 -12.73 6.89
C MET A 95 -2.08 -12.98 8.33
N ALA A 96 -3.28 -12.52 8.69
CA ALA A 96 -3.85 -12.76 10.00
C ALA A 96 -4.01 -14.26 10.31
N VAL A 97 -4.43 -15.09 9.34
CA VAL A 97 -4.63 -16.54 9.56
C VAL A 97 -3.34 -17.22 10.01
N PHE A 98 -2.22 -17.03 9.29
CA PHE A 98 -0.98 -17.70 9.66
C PHE A 98 -0.32 -17.10 10.91
N LEU A 99 -0.47 -15.79 11.14
CA LEU A 99 0.04 -15.13 12.35
C LEU A 99 -0.77 -15.53 13.59
N HIS A 100 -2.09 -15.66 13.45
CA HIS A 100 -2.96 -16.17 14.51
C HIS A 100 -2.58 -17.60 14.90
N ALA A 101 -2.31 -18.47 13.92
CA ALA A 101 -1.81 -19.82 14.18
C ALA A 101 -0.43 -19.84 14.86
N ALA A 102 0.41 -18.84 14.59
CA ALA A 102 1.67 -18.58 15.28
C ALA A 102 1.51 -17.83 16.62
N GLY A 103 0.28 -17.64 17.10
CA GLY A 103 -0.02 -17.14 18.44
C GLY A 103 -0.03 -15.61 18.60
N PHE A 104 -0.06 -14.85 17.50
CA PHE A 104 -0.13 -13.39 17.52
C PHE A 104 -1.57 -12.88 17.45
N HIS A 105 -1.93 -11.93 18.32
CA HIS A 105 -3.13 -11.14 18.10
C HIS A 105 -2.97 -10.32 16.83
N CYS A 106 -4.03 -10.14 16.04
CA CYS A 106 -3.96 -9.36 14.82
C CYS A 106 -4.97 -8.22 14.86
N LEU A 107 -4.57 -7.05 14.35
CA LEU A 107 -5.49 -5.95 14.08
C LEU A 107 -5.43 -5.61 12.59
N THR A 108 -6.57 -5.68 11.92
CA THR A 108 -6.74 -5.26 10.53
C THR A 108 -7.64 -4.04 10.48
N PHE A 109 -7.42 -3.09 9.59
CA PHE A 109 -8.22 -1.87 9.51
C PHE A 109 -8.21 -1.29 8.09
N ASP A 110 -9.25 -0.54 7.77
CA ASP A 110 -9.31 0.22 6.51
C ASP A 110 -8.60 1.56 6.73
N VAL A 111 -7.53 1.82 5.98
CA VAL A 111 -6.90 3.15 5.91
C VAL A 111 -7.93 4.13 5.33
N ARG A 112 -7.90 5.41 5.74
CA ARG A 112 -8.89 6.40 5.29
C ARG A 112 -9.00 6.45 3.76
N GLY A 113 -10.20 6.71 3.25
CA GLY A 113 -10.52 6.66 1.82
C GLY A 113 -10.56 5.26 1.18
N HIS A 114 -10.14 4.20 1.89
CA HIS A 114 -10.12 2.82 1.39
C HIS A 114 -11.16 1.94 2.08
N GLY A 115 -11.37 0.73 1.55
CA GLY A 115 -12.31 -0.22 2.12
C GLY A 115 -13.71 0.35 2.31
N ALA A 116 -14.23 0.25 3.54
CA ALA A 116 -15.54 0.77 3.91
C ALA A 116 -15.55 2.29 4.17
N ASN A 117 -14.40 2.95 4.34
CA ASN A 117 -14.33 4.39 4.62
C ASN A 117 -14.96 5.22 3.49
N PRO A 118 -15.54 6.40 3.81
CA PRO A 118 -16.00 7.34 2.80
C PRO A 118 -14.84 7.84 1.93
N ALA A 119 -15.16 8.38 0.76
CA ALA A 119 -14.16 9.03 -0.08
C ALA A 119 -13.63 10.31 0.59
N GLU A 120 -12.33 10.54 0.44
CA GLU A 120 -11.67 11.72 1.01
C GLU A 120 -11.89 12.96 0.15
N THR A 121 -11.90 14.14 0.77
CA THR A 121 -11.99 15.42 0.06
C THR A 121 -10.66 15.82 -0.60
N LEU A 122 -9.54 15.39 -0.03
CA LEU A 122 -8.19 15.66 -0.50
C LEU A 122 -7.50 14.38 -1.01
N PRO A 123 -6.56 14.49 -1.98
CA PRO A 123 -5.86 13.34 -2.55
C PRO A 123 -4.86 12.72 -1.56
N LEU A 124 -5.01 11.43 -1.29
CA LEU A 124 -4.22 10.67 -0.31
C LEU A 124 -2.79 10.46 -0.74
N SER A 125 -1.88 10.40 0.22
CA SER A 125 -0.50 10.02 0.02
C SER A 125 -0.06 9.03 1.11
N ALA A 126 1.21 8.61 1.04
CA ALA A 126 1.79 7.76 2.07
C ALA A 126 1.73 8.37 3.49
N GLY A 127 1.57 9.69 3.61
CA GLY A 127 1.43 10.34 4.92
C GLY A 127 0.19 9.88 5.68
N GLU A 128 -0.96 9.74 5.00
CA GLU A 128 -2.18 9.23 5.65
C GLU A 128 -2.04 7.77 6.06
N PHE A 129 -1.37 6.96 5.24
CA PHE A 129 -1.03 5.59 5.61
C PHE A 129 -0.18 5.55 6.88
N GLY A 130 0.79 6.45 7.04
CA GLY A 130 1.59 6.57 8.26
C GLY A 130 0.77 7.00 9.48
N ALA A 131 -0.07 8.03 9.33
CA ALA A 131 -0.88 8.57 10.43
C ALA A 131 -1.93 7.55 10.92
N ASP A 132 -2.65 6.92 9.99
CA ASP A 132 -3.67 5.91 10.29
C ASP A 132 -3.07 4.64 10.87
N THR A 133 -1.92 4.21 10.37
CA THR A 133 -1.19 3.07 10.94
C THR A 133 -0.72 3.36 12.37
N ALA A 134 -0.29 4.59 12.67
CA ALA A 134 0.07 4.97 14.03
C ALA A 134 -1.14 4.96 14.98
N ALA A 135 -2.32 5.40 14.51
CA ALA A 135 -3.57 5.28 15.26
C ALA A 135 -3.96 3.83 15.50
N ALA A 136 -3.87 2.99 14.47
CA ALA A 136 -4.16 1.56 14.57
C ALA A 136 -3.19 0.83 15.51
N PHE A 137 -1.91 1.23 15.52
CA PHE A 137 -0.93 0.71 16.46
C PHE A 137 -1.29 1.03 17.92
N ARG A 138 -1.69 2.28 18.21
CA ARG A 138 -2.17 2.65 19.55
C ARG A 138 -3.40 1.83 19.95
N ALA A 139 -4.39 1.74 19.08
CA ALA A 139 -5.60 0.94 19.32
C ALA A 139 -5.32 -0.55 19.56
N LEU A 140 -4.29 -1.11 18.90
CA LEU A 140 -3.83 -2.48 19.14
C LEU A 140 -3.23 -2.62 20.55
N VAL A 141 -2.27 -1.78 20.93
CA VAL A 141 -1.56 -1.91 22.21
C VAL A 141 -2.42 -1.50 23.41
N ASP A 142 -3.51 -0.77 23.17
CA ASP A 142 -4.53 -0.45 24.19
C ASP A 142 -5.47 -1.65 24.48
N GLN A 143 -5.44 -2.72 23.69
CA GLN A 143 -6.20 -3.93 23.99
C GLN A 143 -5.62 -4.64 25.23
N PRO A 144 -6.46 -5.07 26.19
CA PRO A 144 -5.98 -5.66 27.44
C PRO A 144 -5.20 -6.98 27.25
N GLU A 145 -5.39 -7.67 26.13
CA GLU A 145 -4.69 -8.91 25.79
C GLU A 145 -3.29 -8.67 25.19
N VAL A 146 -2.99 -7.45 24.71
CA VAL A 146 -1.76 -7.18 23.95
C VAL A 146 -0.63 -6.73 24.88
N THR A 147 0.47 -7.49 24.89
CA THR A 147 1.65 -7.20 25.74
C THR A 147 2.70 -6.34 25.04
N THR A 148 2.76 -6.41 23.71
CA THR A 148 3.68 -5.65 22.85
C THR A 148 3.17 -5.71 21.41
N GLY A 149 3.58 -4.75 20.56
CA GLY A 149 3.04 -4.59 19.21
C GLY A 149 4.09 -4.51 18.12
N ALA A 150 3.77 -5.08 16.95
CA ALA A 150 4.47 -4.86 15.69
C ALA A 150 3.53 -4.32 14.61
N ILE A 151 4.13 -3.90 13.49
CA ILE A 151 3.38 -3.48 12.31
C ILE A 151 3.88 -4.26 11.10
N ALA A 152 2.98 -4.91 10.38
CA ALA A 152 3.25 -5.55 9.10
C ALA A 152 2.43 -4.86 8.01
N GLY A 153 3.10 -4.39 6.96
CA GLY A 153 2.44 -3.67 5.87
C GLY A 153 2.82 -4.21 4.50
N HIS A 154 1.89 -4.08 3.55
CA HIS A 154 2.09 -4.45 2.15
C HIS A 154 2.03 -3.22 1.23
N SER A 155 2.96 -3.10 0.30
CA SER A 155 3.02 -2.03 -0.72
C SER A 155 2.97 -0.65 -0.06
N MET A 156 1.93 0.16 -0.29
CA MET A 156 1.82 1.44 0.40
C MET A 156 1.54 1.32 1.91
N GLY A 157 0.91 0.23 2.35
CA GLY A 157 0.82 -0.13 3.76
C GLY A 157 2.19 -0.39 4.40
N ALA A 158 3.17 -0.88 3.63
CA ALA A 158 4.53 -1.05 4.10
C ALA A 158 5.24 0.31 4.31
N ILE A 159 4.95 1.29 3.47
CA ILE A 159 5.40 2.68 3.70
C ILE A 159 4.73 3.22 4.98
N GLY A 160 3.42 3.01 5.13
CA GLY A 160 2.68 3.38 6.33
C GLY A 160 3.27 2.78 7.61
N ALA A 161 3.64 1.50 7.58
CA ALA A 161 4.30 0.82 8.68
C ALA A 161 5.64 1.45 9.06
N ILE A 162 6.49 1.75 8.07
CA ILE A 162 7.79 2.40 8.30
C ILE A 162 7.61 3.82 8.85
N LEU A 163 6.66 4.60 8.30
CA LEU A 163 6.37 5.96 8.76
C LEU A 163 5.82 5.97 10.19
N ALA A 164 4.86 5.10 10.49
CA ALA A 164 4.27 4.97 11.81
C ALA A 164 5.31 4.55 12.85
N ALA A 165 6.15 3.56 12.54
CA ALA A 165 7.22 3.10 13.42
C ALA A 165 8.29 4.17 13.69
N ALA A 166 8.58 5.01 12.70
CA ALA A 166 9.49 6.15 12.86
C ALA A 166 8.92 7.28 13.73
N ALA A 167 7.58 7.40 13.81
CA ALA A 167 6.89 8.46 14.53
C ALA A 167 6.32 8.02 15.90
N THR A 168 6.17 6.71 16.13
CA THR A 168 5.46 6.16 17.29
C THR A 168 6.42 5.34 18.15
N PRO A 169 6.79 5.81 19.35
CA PRO A 169 7.53 5.01 20.30
C PRO A 169 6.79 3.71 20.66
N GLY A 170 7.53 2.66 20.96
CA GLY A 170 6.95 1.38 21.41
C GLY A 170 6.69 0.35 20.30
N VAL A 171 6.82 0.70 19.02
CA VAL A 171 6.74 -0.29 17.93
C VAL A 171 7.91 -1.28 18.00
N ALA A 172 7.63 -2.51 18.41
CA ALA A 172 8.65 -3.51 18.74
C ALA A 172 9.33 -4.12 17.51
N ALA A 173 8.62 -4.22 16.37
CA ALA A 173 9.17 -4.68 15.09
C ALA A 173 8.36 -4.17 13.90
N VAL A 174 8.97 -4.18 12.71
CA VAL A 174 8.30 -3.88 11.43
C VAL A 174 8.53 -4.98 10.42
N VAL A 175 7.48 -5.37 9.69
CA VAL A 175 7.58 -6.20 8.48
C VAL A 175 7.07 -5.36 7.30
N ALA A 176 7.95 -5.06 6.36
CA ALA A 176 7.61 -4.26 5.18
C ALA A 176 7.70 -5.12 3.92
N THR A 177 6.55 -5.41 3.32
CA THR A 177 6.44 -6.29 2.15
C THR A 177 6.18 -5.48 0.88
N SER A 178 6.98 -5.69 -0.17
CA SER A 178 6.85 -5.04 -1.48
C SER A 178 6.83 -3.50 -1.41
N ALA A 179 7.59 -2.92 -0.47
CA ALA A 179 7.51 -1.51 -0.12
C ALA A 179 8.20 -0.60 -1.16
N PRO A 180 7.51 0.42 -1.71
CA PRO A 180 8.19 1.45 -2.46
C PRO A 180 9.08 2.31 -1.56
N ALA A 181 10.37 2.37 -1.89
CA ALA A 181 11.38 3.13 -1.14
C ALA A 181 11.11 4.65 -1.00
N ASP A 182 10.52 5.31 -2.01
CA ASP A 182 10.24 6.75 -1.97
C ASP A 182 9.14 7.20 -2.97
N PRO A 183 8.43 8.31 -2.68
CA PRO A 183 7.31 8.80 -3.49
C PRO A 183 7.69 9.18 -4.92
N TYR A 184 8.92 9.65 -5.11
CA TYR A 184 9.42 10.09 -6.40
C TYR A 184 9.64 8.90 -7.35
N ARG A 185 10.31 7.85 -6.85
CA ARG A 185 10.50 6.61 -7.60
C ARG A 185 9.19 5.89 -7.83
N LEU A 186 8.25 5.95 -6.89
CA LEU A 186 6.89 5.46 -7.11
C LEU A 186 6.21 6.18 -8.27
N THR A 187 6.23 7.51 -8.29
CA THR A 187 5.67 8.31 -9.40
C THR A 187 6.31 7.96 -10.75
N ARG A 188 7.64 7.82 -10.78
CA ARG A 188 8.36 7.43 -12.00
C ARG A 188 8.03 5.99 -12.43
N GLN A 189 7.85 5.09 -11.47
CA GLN A 189 7.43 3.73 -11.75
C GLN A 189 6.01 3.70 -12.33
N THR A 190 5.09 4.53 -11.85
CA THR A 190 3.76 4.69 -12.46
C THR A 190 3.85 5.12 -13.92
N PHE A 191 4.77 6.01 -14.29
CA PHE A 191 4.96 6.40 -15.70
C PHE A 191 5.42 5.22 -16.58
N ARG A 192 6.30 4.37 -16.04
CA ARG A 192 6.77 3.16 -16.73
C ARG A 192 5.66 2.15 -16.92
N ILE A 193 4.87 1.88 -15.86
CA ILE A 193 3.76 0.93 -15.92
C ILE A 193 2.68 1.44 -16.89
N ALA A 194 2.41 2.75 -16.91
CA ALA A 194 1.49 3.39 -17.85
C ALA A 194 2.03 3.45 -19.31
N ARG A 195 3.22 2.89 -19.60
CA ARG A 195 3.86 2.84 -20.92
C ARG A 195 3.97 4.20 -21.61
N LEU A 196 4.21 5.26 -20.84
CA LEU A 196 4.39 6.60 -21.39
C LEU A 196 5.77 6.68 -22.09
N PRO A 197 5.84 7.01 -23.40
CA PRO A 197 7.09 7.07 -24.15
C PRO A 197 7.86 8.37 -23.86
N ILE A 198 8.25 8.57 -22.60
CA ILE A 198 8.94 9.78 -22.15
C ILE A 198 10.41 9.43 -21.90
N PRO A 199 11.37 10.03 -22.65
CA PRO A 199 12.79 9.84 -22.40
C PRO A 199 13.16 10.19 -20.96
N ASP A 200 14.13 9.47 -20.39
CA ASP A 200 14.53 9.64 -18.99
C ASP A 200 14.84 11.10 -18.64
N LEU A 201 15.56 11.83 -19.50
CA LEU A 201 15.89 13.25 -19.32
C LEU A 201 14.66 14.14 -19.01
N ILE A 202 13.49 13.79 -19.53
CA ILE A 202 12.22 14.51 -19.31
C ILE A 202 11.43 13.86 -18.16
N ALA A 203 11.44 12.53 -18.06
CA ALA A 203 10.71 11.78 -17.04
C ALA A 203 11.16 12.15 -15.61
N TYR A 204 12.46 12.34 -15.39
CA TYR A 204 12.98 12.68 -14.06
C TYR A 204 12.46 14.04 -13.53
N PRO A 205 12.62 15.17 -14.24
CA PRO A 205 12.08 16.46 -13.78
C PRO A 205 10.54 16.48 -13.75
N LEU A 206 9.86 15.78 -14.68
CA LEU A 206 8.41 15.66 -14.66
C LEU A 206 7.90 14.93 -13.42
N ALA A 207 8.53 13.81 -13.04
CA ALA A 207 8.17 13.07 -11.83
C ALA A 207 8.38 13.92 -10.57
N TRP A 208 9.39 14.80 -10.56
CA TRP A 208 9.67 15.69 -9.43
C TRP A 208 8.57 16.74 -9.28
N LEU A 209 8.20 17.39 -10.38
CA LEU A 209 7.09 18.34 -10.40
C LEU A 209 5.79 17.65 -10.02
N THR A 210 5.52 16.49 -10.61
CA THR A 210 4.30 15.70 -10.35
C THR A 210 4.19 15.33 -8.88
N THR A 211 5.26 14.84 -8.26
CA THR A 211 5.30 14.54 -6.83
C THR A 211 4.98 15.78 -5.99
N ARG A 212 5.56 16.95 -6.31
CA ARG A 212 5.29 18.19 -5.56
C ARG A 212 3.84 18.66 -5.69
N VAL A 213 3.28 18.62 -6.90
CA VAL A 213 1.88 19.00 -7.16
C VAL A 213 0.91 18.04 -6.48
N TYR A 214 1.25 16.75 -6.47
CA TYR A 214 0.50 15.68 -5.82
C TYR A 214 0.35 15.92 -4.32
N LEU A 215 1.46 16.24 -3.64
CA LEU A 215 1.50 16.36 -2.17
C LEU A 215 0.99 17.70 -1.63
N ARG A 216 0.90 18.73 -2.49
CA ARG A 216 0.53 20.10 -2.08
C ARG A 216 -0.79 20.21 -1.32
N PRO A 217 -1.90 19.53 -1.69
CA PRO A 217 -3.19 19.74 -1.02
C PRO A 217 -3.19 19.37 0.46
N ARG A 218 -2.36 18.40 0.87
CA ARG A 218 -2.18 18.02 2.28
C ARG A 218 -0.92 18.60 2.92
N ASN A 219 -0.26 19.54 2.24
CA ASN A 219 0.96 20.19 2.71
C ASN A 219 2.10 19.20 3.08
N HIS A 220 2.11 18.02 2.46
CA HIS A 220 3.13 17.01 2.69
C HIS A 220 4.42 17.34 1.93
N LYS A 221 5.57 17.10 2.56
CA LYS A 221 6.88 17.18 1.89
C LYS A 221 7.34 15.77 1.56
N VAL A 222 8.10 15.64 0.46
CA VAL A 222 8.65 14.34 0.02
C VAL A 222 9.46 13.66 1.13
N ALA A 223 10.24 14.43 1.89
CA ALA A 223 11.06 13.89 2.97
C ALA A 223 10.22 13.32 4.13
N ASP A 224 9.03 13.88 4.36
CA ASP A 224 8.16 13.50 5.48
C ASP A 224 7.43 12.18 5.22
N ILE A 225 7.24 11.83 3.95
CA ILE A 225 6.51 10.63 3.52
C ILE A 225 7.40 9.61 2.78
N SER A 226 8.72 9.77 2.88
CA SER A 226 9.69 8.88 2.25
C SER A 226 10.06 7.74 3.19
N ALA A 227 9.74 6.50 2.82
CA ALA A 227 10.12 5.31 3.57
C ALA A 227 11.64 5.23 3.77
N SER A 228 12.44 5.59 2.76
CA SER A 228 13.92 5.61 2.86
C SER A 228 14.45 6.62 3.88
N VAL A 229 13.72 7.72 4.12
CA VAL A 229 14.10 8.70 5.16
C VAL A 229 13.61 8.22 6.53
N ALA A 230 12.36 7.77 6.60
CA ALA A 230 11.73 7.35 7.84
C ALA A 230 12.36 6.09 8.44
N ILE A 231 12.75 5.11 7.61
CA ILE A 231 13.39 3.87 8.07
C ILE A 231 14.69 4.13 8.85
N GLY A 232 15.37 5.25 8.57
CA GLY A 232 16.56 5.67 9.29
C GLY A 232 16.31 6.28 10.66
N ARG A 233 15.05 6.62 10.98
CA ARG A 233 14.62 7.13 12.29
C ARG A 233 14.03 6.03 13.19
N TYR A 234 13.74 4.87 12.62
CA TYR A 234 13.26 3.71 13.36
C TYR A 234 14.43 2.81 13.78
N ASP A 235 14.59 2.61 15.09
CA ASP A 235 15.69 1.82 15.66
C ASP A 235 15.35 0.33 15.87
N GLY A 236 14.09 -0.09 15.76
CA GLY A 236 13.67 -1.47 16.04
C GLY A 236 14.01 -2.48 14.92
N PRO A 237 13.89 -3.80 15.17
CA PRO A 237 14.04 -4.84 14.16
C PRO A 237 13.14 -4.58 12.94
N ILE A 238 13.67 -4.79 11.75
CA ILE A 238 12.87 -4.71 10.51
C ILE A 238 13.18 -5.88 9.58
N LEU A 239 12.12 -6.50 9.06
CA LEU A 239 12.17 -7.47 7.97
C LEU A 239 11.63 -6.80 6.70
N LEU A 240 12.45 -6.74 5.67
CA LEU A 240 12.05 -6.30 4.34
C LEU A 240 11.84 -7.53 3.46
N ALA A 241 10.63 -7.74 2.97
CA ALA A 241 10.30 -8.88 2.12
C ALA A 241 9.86 -8.42 0.72
N HIS A 242 10.30 -9.10 -0.33
CA HIS A 242 9.98 -8.72 -1.70
C HIS A 242 9.94 -9.94 -2.63
N GLY A 243 9.09 -9.92 -3.65
CA GLY A 243 9.09 -10.92 -4.72
C GLY A 243 10.06 -10.56 -5.85
N ASP A 244 10.79 -11.52 -6.42
CA ASP A 244 11.72 -11.24 -7.53
C ASP A 244 11.04 -11.09 -8.91
N ALA A 245 9.76 -11.44 -9.01
CA ALA A 245 8.90 -11.23 -10.18
C ALA A 245 7.96 -10.01 -10.02
N ASP A 246 8.19 -9.14 -9.04
CA ASP A 246 7.39 -7.92 -8.83
C ASP A 246 7.61 -6.88 -9.94
N VAL A 247 6.63 -6.78 -10.85
CA VAL A 247 6.60 -5.82 -11.94
C VAL A 247 6.03 -4.45 -11.54
N VAL A 248 5.38 -4.35 -10.39
CA VAL A 248 4.76 -3.11 -9.89
C VAL A 248 5.81 -2.30 -9.15
N VAL A 249 6.51 -2.91 -8.20
CA VAL A 249 7.59 -2.31 -7.42
C VAL A 249 8.82 -3.22 -7.55
N PRO A 250 9.83 -2.88 -8.36
CA PRO A 250 10.99 -3.73 -8.52
C PRO A 250 11.75 -3.95 -7.20
N SER A 251 12.29 -5.15 -6.98
CA SER A 251 13.03 -5.53 -5.76
C SER A 251 14.19 -4.59 -5.39
N SER A 252 14.72 -3.83 -6.36
CA SER A 252 15.68 -2.73 -6.10
C SER A 252 15.19 -1.68 -5.07
N HIS A 253 13.88 -1.59 -4.81
CA HIS A 253 13.35 -0.76 -3.72
C HIS A 253 13.66 -1.36 -2.34
N MET A 254 13.58 -2.68 -2.18
CA MET A 254 14.01 -3.38 -0.97
C MET A 254 15.49 -3.12 -0.68
N ASP A 255 16.35 -3.23 -1.69
CA ASP A 255 17.79 -2.97 -1.53
C ASP A 255 18.06 -1.54 -1.06
N ARG A 256 17.35 -0.55 -1.62
CA ARG A 256 17.46 0.85 -1.20
C ARG A 256 17.04 1.05 0.24
N LEU A 257 15.94 0.43 0.66
CA LEU A 257 15.47 0.48 2.04
C LEU A 257 16.47 -0.19 3.00
N ALA A 258 17.01 -1.36 2.64
CA ALA A 258 18.01 -2.06 3.42
C ALA A 258 19.29 -1.22 3.59
N ILE A 259 19.77 -0.60 2.51
CA ILE A 259 20.92 0.31 2.53
C ILE A 259 20.63 1.53 3.42
N ALA A 260 19.45 2.15 3.29
CA ALA A 260 19.06 3.31 4.09
C ALA A 260 18.99 2.97 5.59
N ALA A 261 18.35 1.85 5.94
CA ALA A 261 18.26 1.36 7.31
C ALA A 261 19.66 1.11 7.91
N ARG A 262 20.53 0.40 7.18
CA ARG A 262 21.87 0.06 7.66
C ARG A 262 22.78 1.27 7.84
N ARG A 263 22.71 2.25 6.92
CA ARG A 263 23.51 3.49 6.99
C ARG A 263 23.21 4.32 8.22
N MET A 264 21.93 4.51 8.54
CA MET A 264 21.51 5.42 9.60
C MET A 264 21.62 4.78 11.00
N ARG A 265 21.64 3.44 11.08
CA ARG A 265 21.73 2.71 12.35
C ARG A 265 23.12 2.65 12.97
N GLY A 266 24.17 3.16 12.31
CA GLY A 266 25.47 3.45 12.93
C GLY A 266 26.11 2.30 13.75
N GLY A 267 25.87 1.04 13.37
CA GLY A 267 26.37 -0.14 14.10
C GLY A 267 25.53 -0.60 15.32
N ARG A 268 24.37 0.02 15.61
CA ARG A 268 23.45 -0.44 16.65
C ARG A 268 22.77 -1.76 16.24
N ARG A 269 22.80 -2.73 17.17
CA ARG A 269 22.58 -4.19 17.00
C ARG A 269 21.16 -4.68 16.63
N ARG A 270 20.22 -3.83 16.19
CA ARG A 270 18.86 -4.33 15.87
C ARG A 270 18.75 -4.73 14.39
N PRO A 271 18.29 -5.96 14.09
CA PRO A 271 18.50 -6.58 12.79
C PRO A 271 17.71 -5.89 11.67
N VAL A 272 18.36 -5.81 10.49
CA VAL A 272 17.75 -5.44 9.21
C VAL A 272 17.83 -6.69 8.34
N GLU A 273 16.76 -7.48 8.36
CA GLU A 273 16.64 -8.73 7.62
C GLU A 273 15.99 -8.48 6.25
N THR A 274 16.38 -9.26 5.26
CA THR A 274 15.82 -9.19 3.91
C THR A 274 15.40 -10.57 3.45
N LEU A 275 14.21 -10.69 2.85
CA LEU A 275 13.69 -11.91 2.26
C LEU A 275 13.32 -11.64 0.79
N LEU A 276 13.93 -12.39 -0.12
CA LEU A 276 13.55 -12.39 -1.53
C LEU A 276 12.79 -13.69 -1.84
N VAL A 277 11.51 -13.57 -2.18
CA VAL A 277 10.65 -14.70 -2.54
C VAL A 277 10.80 -14.96 -4.04
N LYS A 278 11.27 -16.16 -4.38
CA LYS A 278 11.41 -16.63 -5.77
C LYS A 278 10.05 -16.76 -6.44
N GLU A 279 9.96 -16.26 -7.66
CA GLU A 279 8.72 -16.17 -8.45
C GLU A 279 7.62 -15.35 -7.76
N GLY A 280 7.97 -14.65 -6.67
CA GLY A 280 7.06 -13.83 -5.91
C GLY A 280 6.66 -12.61 -6.72
N GLN A 281 5.36 -12.39 -6.86
CA GLN A 281 4.80 -11.23 -7.54
C GLN A 281 4.70 -10.04 -6.56
N HIS A 282 4.06 -8.95 -6.99
CA HIS A 282 3.84 -7.79 -6.10
C HIS A 282 3.06 -8.19 -4.85
N SER A 283 1.94 -8.88 -5.08
CA SER A 283 0.98 -9.30 -4.07
C SER A 283 1.10 -10.80 -3.78
N TRP A 284 0.42 -11.25 -2.73
CA TRP A 284 0.23 -12.68 -2.40
C TRP A 284 1.50 -13.44 -1.99
N LEU A 285 2.56 -12.74 -1.54
CA LEU A 285 3.75 -13.42 -1.01
C LEU A 285 3.43 -14.35 0.18
N TYR A 286 2.31 -14.09 0.89
CA TYR A 286 1.80 -14.96 1.94
C TYR A 286 1.42 -16.37 1.47
N GLU A 287 1.24 -16.62 0.16
CA GLU A 287 1.02 -17.97 -0.38
C GLU A 287 2.30 -18.81 -0.34
N ASN A 288 3.48 -18.18 -0.30
CA ASN A 288 4.75 -18.87 -0.15
C ASN A 288 4.98 -19.29 1.31
N ALA A 289 5.18 -20.59 1.55
CA ALA A 289 5.43 -21.11 2.90
C ALA A 289 6.66 -20.47 3.57
N GLY A 290 7.77 -20.34 2.83
CA GLY A 290 8.99 -19.72 3.34
C GLY A 290 8.80 -18.25 3.74
N TYR A 291 7.92 -17.51 3.07
CA TYR A 291 7.51 -16.17 3.51
C TYR A 291 6.79 -16.22 4.86
N ARG A 292 5.76 -17.07 5.00
CA ARG A 292 5.01 -17.20 6.26
C ARG A 292 5.91 -17.59 7.42
N GLY A 293 6.75 -18.61 7.22
CA GLY A 293 7.72 -19.08 8.20
C GLY A 293 8.70 -18.00 8.63
N THR A 294 9.30 -17.29 7.66
CA THR A 294 10.26 -16.20 7.93
C THR A 294 9.61 -15.06 8.70
N VAL A 295 8.41 -14.62 8.30
CA VAL A 295 7.68 -13.54 8.97
C VAL A 295 7.33 -13.92 10.42
N ALA A 296 6.78 -15.12 10.64
CA ALA A 296 6.42 -15.59 11.97
C ALA A 296 7.65 -15.75 12.88
N ALA A 297 8.74 -16.33 12.37
CA ALA A 297 9.99 -16.46 13.12
C ALA A 297 10.60 -15.11 13.50
N PHE A 298 10.59 -14.15 12.57
CA PHE A 298 11.09 -12.80 12.79
C PHE A 298 10.30 -12.08 13.90
N LEU A 299 8.97 -12.16 13.85
CA LEU A 299 8.09 -11.57 14.86
C LEU A 299 8.25 -12.26 16.22
N ALA A 300 8.35 -13.59 16.26
CA ALA A 300 8.54 -14.36 17.50
C ALA A 300 9.85 -13.98 18.20
N ARG A 301 10.95 -13.83 17.43
CA ARG A 301 12.23 -13.33 17.95
C ARG A 301 12.13 -11.90 18.48
N SER A 302 11.40 -11.05 17.78
CA SER A 302 11.42 -9.61 18.06
C SER A 302 10.47 -9.19 19.18
N LEU A 303 9.36 -9.91 19.37
CA LEU A 303 8.30 -9.55 20.32
C LEU A 303 8.35 -10.39 21.60
N GLY A 304 8.96 -11.58 21.55
CA GLY A 304 8.78 -12.58 22.61
C GLY A 304 7.38 -13.17 22.52
N GLY A 305 7.28 -14.32 21.84
CA GLY A 305 6.01 -15.01 21.61
C GLY A 305 5.80 -16.20 22.54
N PRO A 306 4.58 -16.77 22.51
CA PRO A 306 4.28 -18.02 23.23
C PRO A 306 4.92 -19.25 22.59
N PHE A 307 5.37 -19.13 21.35
CA PHE A 307 6.17 -20.12 20.64
C PHE A 307 7.54 -19.55 20.37
N ASP A 308 8.55 -20.42 20.38
CA ASP A 308 9.88 -20.04 19.93
C ASP A 308 9.89 -19.81 18.39
N PRO A 309 10.95 -19.19 17.84
CA PRO A 309 10.95 -18.83 16.43
C PRO A 309 10.82 -20.01 15.45
N PRO A 310 11.50 -21.15 15.62
CA PRO A 310 11.28 -22.34 14.79
C PRO A 310 9.83 -22.87 14.85
N ASP A 311 9.23 -22.96 16.04
CA ASP A 311 7.86 -23.44 16.19
C ASP A 311 6.84 -22.48 15.58
N ALA A 312 7.04 -21.17 15.76
CA ALA A 312 6.22 -20.15 15.12
C ALA A 312 6.30 -20.24 13.59
N ALA A 313 7.50 -20.51 13.05
CA ALA A 313 7.71 -20.69 11.62
C ALA A 313 6.94 -21.91 11.09
N ALA A 314 7.14 -23.07 11.71
CA ALA A 314 6.52 -24.32 11.29
C ALA A 314 4.99 -24.24 11.32
N ARG A 315 4.42 -23.60 12.35
CA ARG A 315 2.97 -23.33 12.44
C ARG A 315 2.49 -22.45 11.29
N ALA A 316 3.20 -21.36 11.01
CA ALA A 316 2.84 -20.45 9.93
C ALA A 316 2.97 -21.09 8.53
N GLU A 317 4.00 -21.91 8.31
CA GLU A 317 4.22 -22.65 7.07
C GLU A 317 3.09 -23.65 6.79
N ALA A 318 2.61 -24.34 7.82
CA ALA A 318 1.54 -25.33 7.73
C ALA A 318 0.16 -24.73 7.40
N ILE A 319 -0.04 -23.43 7.62
CA ILE A 319 -1.28 -22.74 7.26
C ILE A 319 -1.28 -22.39 5.78
N ALA A 320 -2.28 -22.88 5.04
CA ALA A 320 -2.59 -22.37 3.72
C ALA A 320 -3.21 -20.96 3.84
N ALA A 321 -2.46 -19.94 3.44
CA ALA A 321 -2.94 -18.57 3.34
C ALA A 321 -3.27 -18.28 1.88
N GLU A 322 -4.55 -18.43 1.52
CA GLU A 322 -5.02 -18.29 0.14
C GLU A 322 -5.39 -16.84 -0.17
N ARG A 323 -5.18 -16.42 -1.41
CA ARG A 323 -5.66 -15.12 -1.88
C ARG A 323 -7.20 -15.06 -1.79
N ILE A 324 -7.70 -13.92 -1.34
CA ILE A 324 -9.11 -13.59 -1.50
C ILE A 324 -9.36 -13.33 -2.99
N PRO A 325 -10.33 -14.00 -3.62
CA PRO A 325 -10.66 -13.77 -5.03
C PRO A 325 -10.90 -12.28 -5.28
N ASP A 326 -10.19 -11.72 -6.26
CA ASP A 326 -10.45 -10.38 -6.72
C ASP A 326 -11.74 -10.40 -7.56
N GLY A 327 -12.76 -9.66 -7.14
CA GLY A 327 -13.70 -9.12 -8.13
C GLY A 327 -12.90 -8.14 -8.97
N GLU A 328 -12.44 -8.58 -10.14
CA GLU A 328 -11.46 -7.90 -10.99
C GLU A 328 -11.73 -6.39 -11.12
N VAL A 329 -10.89 -5.56 -10.51
CA VAL A 329 -10.79 -4.15 -10.88
C VAL A 329 -9.29 -3.83 -11.00
N GLU A 330 -8.83 -3.65 -12.24
CA GLU A 330 -7.47 -3.18 -12.52
C GLU A 330 -7.17 -1.89 -11.73
N PHE A 331 -5.92 -1.75 -11.30
CA PHE A 331 -5.41 -0.53 -10.66
C PHE A 331 -5.82 0.69 -11.51
N ALA A 332 -6.57 1.63 -10.92
CA ALA A 332 -7.25 2.69 -11.69
C ALA A 332 -6.29 3.60 -12.48
N ALA A 333 -5.04 3.74 -12.02
CA ALA A 333 -4.02 4.52 -12.73
C ALA A 333 -3.52 3.83 -14.01
N VAL A 334 -3.80 2.53 -14.18
CA VAL A 334 -3.26 1.66 -15.23
C VAL A 334 -4.33 1.22 -16.23
N GLU A 335 -5.64 1.41 -15.96
CA GLU A 335 -6.76 1.02 -16.85
C GLU A 335 -6.36 1.14 -18.33
N SER A 336 -6.06 -0.03 -18.89
CA SER A 336 -5.50 -0.17 -20.21
C SER A 336 -6.67 -0.30 -21.17
N ASN A 337 -6.91 0.73 -21.98
CA ASN A 337 -7.76 0.51 -23.15
C ASN A 337 -6.99 -0.45 -24.06
N ALA A 338 -7.64 -1.54 -24.47
CA ALA A 338 -7.09 -2.49 -25.42
C ALA A 338 -6.65 -1.76 -26.70
N GLY A 339 -5.33 -1.70 -26.91
CA GLY A 339 -4.69 -1.20 -28.14
C GLY A 339 -4.16 0.23 -28.08
N GLY A 340 -2.83 0.38 -27.95
CA GLY A 340 -2.11 1.57 -28.41
C GLY A 340 -1.27 2.31 -27.37
N LEU A 341 -0.08 2.75 -27.79
CA LEU A 341 0.78 3.70 -27.07
C LEU A 341 -0.01 4.99 -26.77
N ARG A 342 -0.11 5.38 -25.49
CA ARG A 342 -0.70 6.68 -25.11
C ARG A 342 0.28 7.81 -25.39
N THR A 343 -0.18 8.85 -26.08
CA THR A 343 0.53 10.13 -26.14
C THR A 343 0.22 10.95 -24.88
N LEU A 344 1.08 11.91 -24.53
CA LEU A 344 0.81 12.85 -23.42
C LEU A 344 -0.52 13.62 -23.58
N ALA A 345 -1.03 13.73 -24.82
CA ALA A 345 -2.31 14.35 -25.13
C ALA A 345 -3.52 13.48 -24.75
N ASP A 346 -3.40 12.15 -24.83
CA ASP A 346 -4.48 11.21 -24.48
C ASP A 346 -4.73 11.13 -22.97
N VAL A 347 -3.72 11.48 -22.17
CA VAL A 347 -3.84 11.65 -20.72
C VAL A 347 -4.48 13.00 -20.36
N ALA A 348 -4.38 14.01 -21.24
CA ALA A 348 -4.81 15.39 -21.00
C ALA A 348 -6.31 15.65 -21.25
N LEU A 349 -7.01 14.71 -21.89
CA LEU A 349 -8.44 14.81 -22.19
C LEU A 349 -9.27 13.95 -21.21
N PRO A 350 -10.47 14.42 -20.79
CA PRO A 350 -11.36 13.60 -19.98
C PRO A 350 -11.77 12.35 -20.77
N ALA A 351 -11.87 11.21 -20.07
CA ALA A 351 -12.36 9.96 -20.66
C ALA A 351 -13.75 10.21 -21.28
N ARG A 352 -13.94 9.78 -22.53
CA ARG A 352 -15.28 9.78 -23.13
C ARG A 352 -16.16 8.83 -22.33
N SER A 353 -17.32 9.30 -21.92
CA SER A 353 -18.34 8.50 -21.26
C SER A 353 -18.61 7.22 -22.07
N PRO A 354 -18.72 6.03 -21.44
CA PRO A 354 -19.15 4.85 -22.15
C PRO A 354 -20.54 5.10 -22.75
N ARG A 355 -20.72 4.75 -24.02
CA ARG A 355 -22.04 4.79 -24.66
C ARG A 355 -22.95 3.81 -23.92
N PRO A 356 -24.20 4.18 -23.59
CA PRO A 356 -25.15 3.24 -23.01
C PRO A 356 -25.38 2.09 -24.01
N VAL A 357 -25.18 0.87 -23.53
CA VAL A 357 -25.57 -0.35 -24.24
C VAL A 357 -27.10 -0.37 -24.28
N SER A 358 -27.68 -0.36 -25.47
CA SER A 358 -29.14 -0.53 -25.62
C SER A 358 -29.54 -1.93 -25.16
N PRO A 359 -30.62 -2.09 -24.37
CA PRO A 359 -31.09 -3.40 -23.99
C PRO A 359 -31.55 -4.18 -25.22
N ALA A 360 -31.09 -5.42 -25.33
CA ALA A 360 -31.52 -6.36 -26.36
C ALA A 360 -33.03 -6.59 -26.24
N VAL A 361 -33.72 -6.55 -27.38
CA VAL A 361 -35.14 -6.86 -27.50
C VAL A 361 -35.34 -8.34 -27.22
N ASP A 362 -36.10 -8.61 -26.17
CA ASP A 362 -36.56 -9.94 -25.77
C ASP A 362 -37.55 -10.45 -26.84
N THR A 363 -37.18 -11.48 -27.60
CA THR A 363 -38.09 -12.13 -28.55
C THR A 363 -38.65 -13.38 -27.90
N ALA A 364 -39.86 -13.22 -27.36
CA ALA A 364 -40.66 -14.30 -26.81
C ALA A 364 -41.01 -15.32 -27.91
N ILE A 365 -40.76 -16.60 -27.61
CA ILE A 365 -41.30 -17.76 -28.35
C ILE A 365 -42.77 -17.94 -27.92
N PRO A 366 -43.76 -17.98 -28.83
CA PRO A 366 -45.11 -18.39 -28.47
C PRO A 366 -45.23 -19.91 -28.50
N GLY A 367 -45.76 -20.48 -27.43
CA GLY A 367 -46.11 -21.89 -27.34
C GLY A 367 -47.32 -22.28 -28.19
N ASP A 368 -47.35 -23.57 -28.50
CA ASP A 368 -48.35 -24.26 -29.30
C ASP A 368 -49.80 -24.07 -28.81
N ARG A 369 -50.68 -23.83 -29.78
CA ARG A 369 -52.06 -24.34 -29.80
C ARG A 369 -52.36 -24.81 -31.22
N PHE A 370 -52.29 -26.11 -31.46
CA PHE A 370 -53.37 -27.02 -31.86
C PHE A 370 -52.81 -28.38 -32.26
#